data_AF-A0A0P7YPP7-F1
#
_entry.id   AF-A0A0P7YPP7-F1
#
_cell.length_a   1.000
_cell.length_b   1.000
_cell.length_c   1.000
_cell.angle_alpha   90.00
_cell.angle_beta   90.00
_cell.angle_gamma   90.00
#
_symmetry.space_group_name_H-M   'P 1'
#
loop_
_entity.id
_entity.type
_entity.pdbx_description
1 polymer ?
#
loop_
_entity_poly.entity_id
_entity_poly.type
_entity_poly.pdbx_seq_one_letter_code
_entity_poly.pdbx_strand_id
1 'polypeptide(L)'
;MNTFSHRAITSSFAPPPLSSASAPISLQQWLDLASSKGASQVDPAEATWQVPCDHRTLYFRHRLTVTESVLLQTIRYSDDDEQRWQAAEQLWAINPTHAESPILRAKDLGIYLQGHSVTLLVGILIKPHQQRLILIRLLPMGAKPYLPPGLMLTGQDGTDATVFSIQSRQQDDCLQFKFTAAMGDRLQLHISWNTTRVTEHFIV
;
A
#
# COMPACT_ATOMS: atom_id res chain seq x y z
N MET A 1 17.77 9.18 -72.27
CA MET A 1 17.10 7.86 -72.26
C MET A 1 16.99 7.43 -70.81
N ASN A 2 15.78 7.58 -70.25
CA ASN A 2 15.44 7.19 -68.89
C ASN A 2 14.77 5.82 -68.93
N THR A 3 15.13 4.93 -68.00
CA THR A 3 14.34 3.74 -67.66
C THR A 3 14.13 3.72 -66.15
N PHE A 4 12.87 3.94 -65.77
CA PHE A 4 12.32 3.69 -64.44
C PHE A 4 12.11 2.18 -64.23
N SER A 5 12.28 1.71 -62.99
CA SER A 5 11.54 0.53 -62.49
C SER A 5 11.21 0.70 -61.00
N HIS A 6 10.04 0.20 -60.63
CA HIS A 6 9.25 0.55 -59.43
C HIS A 6 9.63 -0.24 -58.17
N ARG A 7 9.55 0.47 -57.03
CA ARG A 7 9.14 0.10 -55.65
C ARG A 7 9.26 -1.35 -55.15
N ALA A 8 9.92 -1.49 -53.99
CA ALA A 8 9.27 -2.03 -52.77
C ALA A 8 10.03 -1.51 -51.52
N ILE A 9 9.30 -0.86 -50.61
CA ILE A 9 9.79 -0.48 -49.28
C ILE A 9 9.59 -1.71 -48.40
N THR A 10 10.67 -2.37 -48.01
CA THR A 10 10.65 -3.37 -46.93
C THR A 10 11.17 -2.70 -45.66
N SER A 11 10.26 -2.37 -44.74
CA SER A 11 10.65 -1.96 -43.38
C SER A 11 11.21 -3.19 -42.64
N SER A 12 12.52 -3.19 -42.43
CA SER A 12 13.18 -4.11 -41.52
C SER A 12 12.75 -3.76 -40.09
N PHE A 13 11.87 -4.57 -39.52
CA PHE A 13 11.51 -4.50 -38.11
C PHE A 13 12.59 -5.24 -37.32
N ALA A 14 13.67 -4.54 -36.98
CA ALA A 14 14.55 -4.99 -35.91
C ALA A 14 13.80 -4.78 -34.58
N PRO A 15 13.72 -5.77 -33.68
CA PRO A 15 13.18 -5.53 -32.35
C PRO A 15 14.07 -4.50 -31.64
N PRO A 16 13.49 -3.50 -30.94
CA PRO A 16 14.29 -2.58 -30.14
C PRO A 16 15.04 -3.36 -29.06
N PRO A 17 16.26 -2.92 -28.69
CA PRO A 17 17.02 -3.58 -27.64
C PRO A 17 16.21 -3.57 -26.35
N LEU A 18 16.24 -4.69 -25.63
CA LEU A 18 15.73 -4.83 -24.27
C LEU A 18 16.27 -3.67 -23.43
N SER A 19 15.40 -2.67 -23.18
CA SER A 19 15.69 -1.55 -22.32
C SER A 19 15.96 -2.09 -20.93
N SER A 20 17.14 -1.75 -20.44
CA SER A 20 17.71 -2.07 -19.14
C SER A 20 16.66 -2.17 -18.03
N ALA A 21 16.67 -3.32 -17.34
CA ALA A 21 16.15 -3.42 -15.98
C ALA A 21 16.72 -2.26 -15.16
N SER A 22 15.86 -1.30 -14.82
CA SER A 22 16.23 -0.22 -13.91
C SER A 22 16.39 -0.85 -12.53
N ALA A 23 17.54 -0.63 -11.89
CA ALA A 23 17.77 -1.05 -10.51
C ALA A 23 16.67 -0.46 -9.60
N PRO A 24 16.26 -1.17 -8.53
CA PRO A 24 15.23 -0.67 -7.62
C PRO A 24 15.72 0.61 -6.94
N ILE A 25 14.94 1.68 -7.08
CA ILE A 25 15.19 2.96 -6.42
C ILE A 25 14.69 2.89 -4.96
N SER A 26 15.48 3.43 -4.04
CA SER A 26 15.08 3.59 -2.62
C SER A 26 13.92 4.58 -2.48
N LEU A 27 13.19 4.52 -1.34
CA LEU A 27 12.09 5.47 -1.03
C LEU A 27 12.56 6.93 -1.14
N GLN A 28 13.78 7.23 -0.67
CA GLN A 28 14.39 8.55 -0.79
C GLN A 28 14.67 8.93 -2.25
N GLN A 29 15.22 8.01 -3.06
CA GLN A 29 15.45 8.25 -4.48
C GLN A 29 14.14 8.46 -5.27
N TRP A 30 13.05 7.81 -4.86
CA TRP A 30 11.73 8.05 -5.46
C TRP A 30 11.20 9.44 -5.12
N LEU A 31 11.34 9.89 -3.87
CA LEU A 31 10.97 11.26 -3.44
C LEU A 31 11.81 12.33 -4.15
N ASP A 32 13.10 12.07 -4.35
CA ASP A 32 14.01 12.97 -5.08
C ASP A 32 13.66 13.02 -6.58
N LEU A 33 13.28 11.89 -7.18
CA LEU A 33 12.80 11.81 -8.58
C LEU A 33 11.46 12.55 -8.78
N ALA A 34 10.58 12.53 -7.77
CA ALA A 34 9.34 13.29 -7.75
C ALA A 34 9.60 14.80 -7.60
N SER A 35 10.70 15.19 -6.95
CA SER A 35 11.11 16.59 -6.72
C SER A 35 11.91 17.19 -7.89
N SER A 36 12.66 16.38 -8.65
CA SER A 36 13.55 16.84 -9.73
C SER A 36 12.85 17.02 -11.08
N LYS A 37 11.72 16.35 -11.31
CA LYS A 37 10.81 16.70 -12.39
C LYS A 37 9.99 17.87 -11.88
N GLY A 38 10.14 19.05 -12.49
CA GLY A 38 9.34 20.24 -12.17
C GLY A 38 7.85 19.93 -12.30
N ALA A 39 7.27 19.42 -11.23
CA ALA A 39 5.85 19.17 -11.11
C ALA A 39 5.25 20.50 -10.69
N SER A 40 4.66 21.21 -11.66
CA SER A 40 3.55 22.11 -11.34
C SER A 40 2.57 21.31 -10.50
N GLN A 41 2.56 21.63 -9.21
CA GLN A 41 1.42 21.50 -8.32
C GLN A 41 0.63 20.20 -8.54
N VAL A 42 1.21 19.09 -8.08
CA VAL A 42 0.39 17.90 -7.78
C VAL A 42 -0.56 18.34 -6.67
N ASP A 43 -1.83 18.45 -7.03
CA ASP A 43 -2.90 18.79 -6.10
C ASP A 43 -2.86 17.77 -4.94
N PRO A 44 -2.79 18.19 -3.66
CA PRO A 44 -2.75 17.26 -2.52
C PRO A 44 -3.94 16.29 -2.46
N ALA A 45 -4.95 16.46 -3.31
CA ALA A 45 -6.04 15.51 -3.53
C ALA A 45 -5.66 14.28 -4.41
N GLU A 46 -4.62 14.34 -5.23
CA GLU A 46 -4.21 13.24 -6.12
C GLU A 46 -3.16 12.28 -5.51
N ALA A 47 -2.53 12.66 -4.39
CA ALA A 47 -1.55 11.81 -3.68
C ALA A 47 -2.16 11.00 -2.52
N THR A 48 -3.49 11.01 -2.37
CA THR A 48 -4.20 10.18 -1.39
C THR A 48 -4.56 8.83 -2.00
N TRP A 49 -3.67 7.83 -1.85
CA TRP A 49 -4.05 6.42 -1.93
C TRP A 49 -4.92 6.02 -0.73
N GLN A 50 -5.99 6.76 -0.46
CA GLN A 50 -7.07 6.33 0.40
C GLN A 50 -7.89 5.30 -0.39
N VAL A 51 -7.50 4.03 -0.27
CA VAL A 51 -8.37 2.95 -0.74
C VAL A 51 -9.64 2.99 0.12
N PRO A 52 -10.84 3.09 -0.48
CA PRO A 52 -12.08 3.08 0.27
C PRO A 52 -12.13 1.85 1.15
N CYS A 53 -12.36 2.09 2.43
CA CYS A 53 -12.71 1.05 3.36
C CYS A 53 -14.14 0.63 2.99
N ASP A 54 -14.29 -0.51 2.31
CA ASP A 54 -15.60 -1.09 2.13
C ASP A 54 -15.93 -1.85 3.41
N HIS A 55 -16.99 -1.47 4.13
CA HIS A 55 -17.59 -2.21 5.25
C HIS A 55 -17.74 -3.73 5.02
N ARG A 56 -17.70 -4.21 3.76
CA ARG A 56 -17.65 -5.64 3.40
C ARG A 56 -16.29 -6.32 3.54
N THR A 57 -15.22 -5.56 3.76
CA THR A 57 -13.85 -6.06 3.98
C THR A 57 -13.43 -6.08 5.44
N LEU A 58 -14.29 -5.58 6.35
CA LEU A 58 -13.98 -5.52 7.77
C LEU A 58 -13.82 -6.90 8.42
N TYR A 59 -14.48 -7.93 7.88
CA TYR A 59 -14.17 -9.34 8.13
C TYR A 59 -14.59 -10.15 6.90
N PHE A 60 -13.65 -10.35 5.97
CA PHE A 60 -13.62 -11.41 4.93
C PHE A 60 -14.93 -12.19 4.70
N ARG A 61 -15.87 -11.62 3.94
CA ARG A 61 -17.11 -12.33 3.59
C ARG A 61 -17.60 -12.07 2.17
N HIS A 62 -16.71 -12.14 1.20
CA HIS A 62 -17.09 -12.66 -0.11
C HIS A 62 -16.23 -13.88 -0.42
N ARG A 63 -16.84 -15.06 -0.21
CA ARG A 63 -16.33 -16.33 -0.73
C ARG A 63 -16.52 -16.28 -2.25
N LEU A 64 -15.64 -15.56 -2.95
CA LEU A 64 -15.39 -15.88 -4.35
C LEU A 64 -14.81 -17.29 -4.37
N THR A 65 -15.27 -18.14 -5.29
CA THR A 65 -14.72 -19.49 -5.50
C THR A 65 -13.34 -19.37 -6.18
N VAL A 66 -12.43 -18.64 -5.55
CA VAL A 66 -11.04 -18.54 -5.99
C VAL A 66 -10.28 -19.66 -5.29
N THR A 67 -9.59 -20.48 -6.06
CA THR A 67 -8.76 -21.56 -5.49
C THR A 67 -7.50 -20.97 -4.88
N GLU A 68 -6.99 -21.63 -3.83
CA GLU A 68 -5.71 -21.27 -3.20
C GLU A 68 -4.58 -21.12 -4.23
N SER A 69 -4.54 -22.00 -5.24
CA SER A 69 -3.56 -21.94 -6.33
C SER A 69 -3.58 -20.63 -7.13
N VAL A 70 -4.76 -20.07 -7.40
CA VAL A 70 -4.90 -18.80 -8.13
C VAL A 70 -4.41 -17.64 -7.25
N LEU A 71 -4.74 -17.66 -5.96
CA LEU A 71 -4.25 -16.67 -5.00
C LEU A 71 -2.73 -16.68 -4.92
N LEU A 72 -2.12 -17.87 -4.81
CA LEU A 72 -0.68 -18.02 -4.77
C LEU A 72 0.02 -17.53 -6.04
N GLN A 73 -0.57 -17.78 -7.22
CA GLN A 73 -0.05 -17.25 -8.48
C GLN A 73 -0.10 -15.72 -8.50
N THR A 74 -1.23 -15.12 -8.10
CA THR A 74 -1.37 -13.66 -8.04
C THR A 74 -0.40 -13.03 -7.05
N ILE A 75 -0.25 -13.62 -5.84
CA ILE A 75 0.68 -13.13 -4.82
C ILE A 75 2.12 -13.13 -5.32
N ARG A 76 2.52 -14.15 -6.09
CA ARG A 76 3.90 -14.30 -6.56
C ARG A 76 4.21 -13.40 -7.76
N TYR A 77 3.30 -13.35 -8.72
CA TYR A 77 3.60 -12.83 -10.06
C TYR A 77 2.90 -11.53 -10.42
N SER A 78 1.93 -11.03 -9.63
CA SER A 78 1.33 -9.73 -9.93
C SER A 78 2.26 -8.58 -9.58
N ASP A 79 2.55 -7.71 -10.55
CA ASP A 79 3.26 -6.45 -10.32
C ASP A 79 2.35 -5.36 -9.73
N ASP A 80 1.04 -5.60 -9.68
CA ASP A 80 0.06 -4.72 -9.07
C ASP A 80 -0.03 -5.01 -7.56
N ASP A 81 0.47 -4.08 -6.75
CA ASP A 81 0.48 -4.17 -5.29
C ASP A 81 -0.93 -4.26 -4.68
N GLU A 82 -1.95 -3.68 -5.30
CA GLU A 82 -3.33 -3.83 -4.82
C GLU A 82 -3.83 -5.26 -5.04
N GLN A 83 -3.68 -5.78 -6.26
CA GLN A 83 -4.08 -7.15 -6.57
C GLN A 83 -3.33 -8.19 -5.75
N ARG A 84 -2.01 -7.99 -5.59
CA ARG A 84 -1.15 -8.85 -4.76
C ARG A 84 -1.65 -8.86 -3.31
N TRP A 85 -1.96 -7.70 -2.76
CA TRP A 85 -2.50 -7.57 -1.40
C TRP A 85 -3.86 -8.23 -1.24
N GLN A 86 -4.81 -7.96 -2.15
CA GLN A 86 -6.16 -8.55 -2.11
C GLN A 86 -6.10 -10.08 -2.16
N ALA A 87 -5.22 -10.64 -3.01
CA ALA A 87 -5.02 -12.09 -3.08
C ALA A 87 -4.43 -12.65 -1.78
N ALA A 88 -3.47 -11.95 -1.18
CA ALA A 88 -2.85 -12.34 0.08
C ALA A 88 -3.84 -12.28 1.26
N GLU A 89 -4.68 -11.25 1.28
CA GLU A 89 -5.79 -11.12 2.24
C GLU A 89 -6.79 -12.28 2.11
N GLN A 90 -7.20 -12.63 0.89
CA GLN A 90 -8.06 -13.80 0.65
C GLN A 90 -7.38 -15.11 1.06
N LEU A 91 -6.07 -15.25 0.80
CA LEU A 91 -5.31 -16.43 1.22
C LEU A 91 -5.28 -16.53 2.74
N TRP A 92 -5.07 -15.43 3.45
CA TRP A 92 -5.11 -15.40 4.92
C TRP A 92 -6.46 -15.86 5.48
N ALA A 93 -7.56 -15.47 4.84
CA ALA A 93 -8.91 -15.87 5.26
C ALA A 93 -9.18 -17.38 5.10
N ILE A 94 -8.49 -18.04 4.17
CA ILE A 94 -8.63 -19.48 3.89
C ILE A 94 -7.60 -20.29 4.68
N ASN A 95 -6.34 -19.83 4.68
CA ASN A 95 -5.18 -20.48 5.26
C ASN A 95 -4.23 -19.43 5.88
N PRO A 96 -4.51 -18.96 7.10
CA PRO A 96 -3.72 -17.89 7.74
C PRO A 96 -2.29 -18.34 8.10
N THR A 97 -2.04 -19.65 8.14
CA THR A 97 -0.71 -20.22 8.42
C THR A 97 0.15 -20.44 7.17
N HIS A 98 -0.39 -20.17 5.97
CA HIS A 98 0.36 -20.33 4.73
C HIS A 98 1.55 -19.33 4.68
N ALA A 99 2.70 -19.76 4.17
CA ALA A 99 3.92 -18.94 4.14
C ALA A 99 3.80 -17.65 3.30
N GLU A 100 2.91 -17.66 2.30
CA GLU A 100 2.60 -16.53 1.42
C GLU A 100 1.45 -15.65 1.95
N SER A 101 0.82 -16.04 3.07
CA SER A 101 -0.18 -15.20 3.73
C SER A 101 0.52 -13.98 4.38
N PRO A 102 -0.14 -12.81 4.39
CA PRO A 102 0.38 -11.63 5.05
C PRO A 102 0.51 -11.88 6.56
N ILE A 103 1.57 -11.33 7.14
CA ILE A 103 1.73 -11.25 8.58
C ILE A 103 0.92 -10.07 9.06
N LEU A 104 -0.15 -10.31 9.81
CA LEU A 104 -1.00 -9.27 10.40
C LEU A 104 -0.71 -9.12 11.89
N ARG A 105 -0.65 -7.88 12.37
CA ARG A 105 -0.55 -7.52 13.79
C ARG A 105 -1.57 -6.43 14.08
N ALA A 106 -2.31 -6.61 15.16
CA ALA A 106 -3.32 -5.65 15.61
C ALA A 106 -3.00 -5.18 17.03
N LYS A 107 -3.20 -3.90 17.29
CA LYS A 107 -3.07 -3.28 18.61
C LYS A 107 -4.30 -2.44 18.89
N ASP A 108 -4.98 -2.73 19.99
CA ASP A 108 -6.07 -1.90 20.48
C ASP A 108 -5.48 -0.60 21.07
N LEU A 109 -5.93 0.53 20.53
CA LEU A 109 -5.54 1.87 20.97
C LEU A 109 -6.58 2.51 21.89
N GLY A 110 -7.67 1.81 22.21
CA GLY A 110 -8.81 2.36 22.95
C GLY A 110 -8.48 2.90 24.33
N ILE A 111 -7.55 2.25 25.03
CA ILE A 111 -7.06 2.72 26.34
C ILE A 111 -6.39 4.09 26.23
N TYR A 112 -5.74 4.37 25.10
CA TYR A 112 -5.01 5.62 24.89
C TYR A 112 -5.91 6.72 24.35
N LEU A 113 -6.87 6.39 23.48
CA LEU A 113 -7.74 7.36 22.79
C LEU A 113 -9.01 7.72 23.56
N GLN A 114 -8.89 8.00 24.86
CA GLN A 114 -10.01 8.43 25.73
C GLN A 114 -11.21 7.45 25.68
N GLY A 115 -10.94 6.15 25.59
CA GLY A 115 -11.97 5.11 25.49
C GLY A 115 -12.63 4.96 24.11
N HIS A 116 -12.16 5.69 23.07
CA HIS A 116 -12.58 5.42 21.70
C HIS A 116 -11.87 4.17 21.20
N SER A 117 -12.61 3.08 21.12
CA SER A 117 -12.10 1.79 20.62
C SER A 117 -11.70 1.93 19.15
N VAL A 118 -10.39 2.04 18.92
CA VAL A 118 -9.75 2.10 17.61
C VAL A 118 -8.61 1.11 17.63
N THR A 119 -8.51 0.27 16.61
CA THR A 119 -7.43 -0.70 16.45
C THR A 119 -6.51 -0.26 15.33
N LEU A 120 -5.21 -0.26 15.62
CA LEU A 120 -4.16 -0.20 14.62
C LEU A 120 -3.88 -1.62 14.12
N LEU A 121 -4.06 -1.84 12.82
CA LEU A 121 -3.64 -3.05 12.14
C LEU A 121 -2.46 -2.73 11.22
N VAL A 122 -1.38 -3.48 11.36
CA VAL A 122 -0.23 -3.46 10.46
C VAL A 122 -0.13 -4.81 9.78
N GLY A 123 -0.13 -4.81 8.46
CA GLY A 123 0.05 -5.99 7.64
C GLY A 123 1.35 -5.91 6.84
N ILE A 124 2.06 -7.03 6.76
CA ILE A 124 3.31 -7.15 6.00
C ILE A 124 3.17 -8.31 5.02
N LEU A 125 3.39 -8.03 3.75
CA LEU A 125 3.45 -9.03 2.69
C LEU A 125 4.83 -9.02 2.04
N ILE A 126 5.42 -10.20 1.90
CA ILE A 126 6.76 -10.36 1.33
C ILE A 126 6.68 -10.17 -0.19
N LYS A 127 7.56 -9.33 -0.74
CA LYS A 127 7.77 -9.16 -2.19
C LYS A 127 9.15 -9.72 -2.58
N PRO A 128 9.35 -10.06 -3.87
CA PRO A 128 10.68 -10.29 -4.42
C PRO A 128 11.64 -9.12 -4.15
N HIS A 129 12.95 -9.35 -4.34
CA HIS A 129 13.99 -8.31 -4.20
C HIS A 129 14.04 -7.64 -2.81
N GLN A 130 13.75 -8.40 -1.75
CA GLN A 130 13.80 -7.93 -0.35
C GLN A 130 12.87 -6.77 -0.02
N GLN A 131 11.89 -6.48 -0.88
CA GLN A 131 10.85 -5.51 -0.59
C GLN A 131 9.72 -6.13 0.26
N ARG A 132 8.98 -5.29 0.95
CA ARG A 132 7.78 -5.62 1.71
C ARG A 132 6.68 -4.66 1.34
N LEU A 133 5.50 -5.19 1.05
CA LEU A 133 4.30 -4.38 0.95
C LEU A 133 3.71 -4.24 2.35
N ILE A 134 3.61 -3.00 2.81
CA ILE A 134 3.12 -2.67 4.14
C ILE A 134 1.71 -2.07 4.00
N LEU A 135 0.79 -2.61 4.78
CA LEU A 135 -0.55 -2.05 4.98
C LEU A 135 -0.64 -1.51 6.40
N ILE A 136 -1.13 -0.29 6.54
CA ILE A 136 -1.52 0.27 7.83
C ILE A 136 -3.00 0.59 7.77
N ARG A 137 -3.76 0.14 8.77
CA ARG A 137 -5.17 0.45 8.94
C ARG A 137 -5.47 0.93 10.36
N LEU A 138 -6.31 1.95 10.48
CA LEU A 138 -7.05 2.26 11.70
C LEU A 138 -8.50 1.81 11.51
N LEU A 139 -8.98 0.97 12.42
CA LEU A 139 -10.31 0.38 12.37
C LEU A 139 -11.09 0.77 13.63
N PRO A 140 -12.37 1.15 13.54
CA PRO A 140 -13.20 1.30 14.73
C PRO A 140 -13.45 -0.07 15.35
N MET A 141 -13.59 -0.11 16.67
CA MET A 141 -13.94 -1.31 17.42
C MET A 141 -15.17 -1.08 18.31
N GLY A 142 -15.83 -2.17 18.67
CA GLY A 142 -17.03 -2.14 19.51
C GLY A 142 -18.29 -1.75 18.74
N ALA A 143 -19.18 -1.01 19.38
CA ALA A 143 -20.52 -0.73 18.85
C ALA A 143 -20.58 0.45 17.85
N LYS A 144 -19.51 1.21 17.69
CA LYS A 144 -19.46 2.35 16.77
C LYS A 144 -18.91 1.89 15.42
N PRO A 145 -19.64 2.09 14.30
CA PRO A 145 -19.22 1.60 12.99
C PRO A 145 -18.19 2.50 12.30
N TYR A 146 -17.91 3.69 12.83
CA TYR A 146 -17.06 4.69 12.20
C TYR A 146 -15.94 5.15 13.13
N LEU A 147 -14.83 5.56 12.53
CA LEU A 147 -13.74 6.21 13.24
C LEU A 147 -14.20 7.56 13.81
N PRO A 148 -13.61 8.00 14.93
CA PRO A 148 -13.78 9.37 15.40
C PRO A 148 -13.36 10.34 14.28
N PRO A 149 -14.20 11.33 13.89
CA PRO A 149 -13.80 12.33 12.91
C PRO A 149 -12.59 13.12 13.40
N GLY A 150 -11.66 13.44 12.50
CA GLY A 150 -10.43 14.14 12.83
C GLY A 150 -9.33 13.28 13.45
N LEU A 151 -9.51 11.97 13.51
CA LEU A 151 -8.43 11.04 13.85
C LEU A 151 -7.40 11.08 12.73
N MET A 152 -6.15 11.39 13.06
CA MET A 152 -5.06 11.53 12.12
C MET A 152 -4.06 10.39 12.29
N LEU A 153 -3.65 9.79 11.18
CA LEU A 153 -2.57 8.83 11.06
C LEU A 153 -1.45 9.45 10.23
N THR A 154 -0.28 9.59 10.84
CA THR A 154 0.92 10.11 10.18
C THR A 154 2.04 9.08 10.27
N GLY A 155 2.67 8.77 9.15
CA GLY A 155 3.88 7.95 9.11
C GLY A 155 5.11 8.82 8.91
N GLN A 156 6.15 8.58 9.72
CA GLN A 156 7.47 9.19 9.59
C GLN A 156 8.52 8.10 9.42
N ASP A 157 9.59 8.42 8.68
CA ASP A 157 10.74 7.53 8.54
C ASP A 157 11.76 7.70 9.69
N GLY A 158 12.92 7.04 9.57
CA GLY A 158 14.00 7.13 10.55
C GLY A 158 14.70 8.50 10.65
N THR A 159 14.35 9.45 9.79
CA THR A 159 14.85 10.84 9.78
C THR A 159 13.83 11.84 10.31
N ASP A 160 12.70 11.34 10.83
CA ASP A 160 11.51 12.10 11.23
C ASP A 160 10.82 12.84 10.07
N ALA A 161 11.17 12.51 8.82
CA ALA A 161 10.49 13.04 7.65
C ALA A 161 9.11 12.39 7.51
N THR A 162 8.08 13.21 7.32
CA THR A 162 6.71 12.73 7.10
C THR A 162 6.61 12.06 5.73
N VAL A 163 6.35 10.76 5.74
CA VAL A 163 6.13 9.94 4.54
C VAL A 163 4.68 10.04 4.08
N PHE A 164 3.74 10.07 5.04
CA PHE A 164 2.32 10.25 4.73
C PHE A 164 1.56 10.82 5.93
N SER A 165 0.42 11.47 5.66
CA SER A 165 -0.52 11.92 6.68
C SER A 165 -1.94 11.86 6.14
N ILE A 166 -2.81 11.11 6.82
CA ILE A 166 -4.23 10.96 6.45
C ILE A 166 -5.11 11.20 7.68
N GLN A 167 -6.30 11.76 7.44
CA GLN A 167 -7.25 12.13 8.49
C GLN A 167 -8.62 11.54 8.19
N SER A 168 -9.30 11.05 9.23
CA SER A 168 -10.67 10.54 9.13
C SER A 168 -11.67 11.68 9.02
N ARG A 169 -12.67 11.44 8.19
CA ARG A 169 -13.83 12.29 7.96
C ARG A 169 -15.05 11.68 8.65
N GLN A 170 -16.19 12.34 8.53
CA GLN A 170 -17.45 11.75 8.95
C GLN A 170 -17.71 10.47 8.16
N GLN A 171 -18.14 9.42 8.86
CA GLN A 171 -18.52 8.12 8.28
C GLN A 171 -17.38 7.31 7.65
N ASP A 172 -16.12 7.72 7.82
CA ASP A 172 -15.00 6.82 7.49
C ASP A 172 -15.01 5.64 8.49
N ASP A 173 -15.22 4.44 7.97
CA ASP A 173 -15.22 3.16 8.71
C ASP A 173 -13.83 2.53 8.77
N CYS A 174 -12.84 3.08 8.06
CA CYS A 174 -11.42 2.89 8.35
C CYS A 174 -10.56 4.03 7.79
N LEU A 175 -9.30 4.08 8.20
CA LEU A 175 -8.24 4.81 7.51
C LEU A 175 -7.22 3.79 7.05
N GLN A 176 -6.80 3.87 5.80
CA GLN A 176 -5.83 2.95 5.23
C GLN A 176 -4.72 3.70 4.50
N PHE A 177 -3.49 3.21 4.67
CA PHE A 177 -2.37 3.58 3.81
C PHE A 177 -1.56 2.34 3.44
N LYS A 178 -1.09 2.28 2.21
CA LYS A 178 -0.29 1.16 1.68
C LYS A 178 0.94 1.72 0.97
N PHE A 179 2.09 1.09 1.22
CA PHE A 179 3.36 1.50 0.64
C PHE A 179 4.34 0.32 0.64
N THR A 180 5.41 0.43 -0.14
CA THR A 180 6.51 -0.54 -0.14
C THR A 180 7.67 -0.02 0.72
N ALA A 181 8.29 -0.91 1.50
CA ALA A 181 9.48 -0.63 2.29
C ALA A 181 10.52 -1.75 2.15
N ALA A 182 11.79 -1.44 2.38
CA ALA A 182 12.86 -2.41 2.44
C ALA A 182 12.99 -3.00 3.85
N MET A 183 13.58 -4.20 3.94
CA MET A 183 13.91 -4.79 5.23
C MET A 183 14.92 -3.91 5.98
N GLY A 184 14.64 -3.60 7.24
CA GLY A 184 15.43 -2.71 8.09
C GLY A 184 14.96 -1.25 8.10
N ASP A 185 14.03 -0.86 7.21
CA ASP A 185 13.45 0.48 7.24
C ASP A 185 12.73 0.71 8.57
N ARG A 186 12.99 1.89 9.17
CA ARG A 186 12.40 2.31 10.44
C ARG A 186 11.24 3.23 10.18
N LEU A 187 10.10 2.93 10.81
CA LEU A 187 8.89 3.73 10.69
C LEU A 187 8.32 4.06 12.06
N GLN A 188 7.83 5.29 12.16
CA GLN A 188 7.09 5.80 13.31
C GLN A 188 5.68 6.14 12.85
N LEU A 189 4.68 5.59 13.52
CA LEU A 189 3.28 5.93 13.29
C LEU A 189 2.79 6.79 14.43
N HIS A 190 2.26 7.96 14.08
CA HIS A 190 1.59 8.83 15.01
C HIS A 190 0.09 8.76 14.77
N ILE A 191 -0.63 8.33 15.79
CA ILE A 191 -2.08 8.30 15.81
C ILE A 191 -2.51 9.42 16.77
N SER A 192 -3.17 10.44 16.25
CA SER A 192 -3.57 11.59 17.05
C SER A 192 -5.04 11.91 16.89
N TRP A 193 -5.68 12.27 18.00
CA TRP A 193 -7.07 12.68 18.04
C TRP A 193 -7.29 13.63 19.21
N ASN A 194 -7.87 14.80 18.93
CA ASN A 194 -7.96 15.91 19.87
C ASN A 194 -6.59 16.23 20.51
N THR A 195 -6.47 16.10 21.83
CA THR A 195 -5.24 16.36 22.59
C THR A 195 -4.39 15.11 22.82
N THR A 196 -4.84 13.94 22.34
CA THR A 196 -4.17 12.66 22.55
C THR A 196 -3.30 12.31 21.36
N ARG A 197 -2.09 11.82 21.62
CA ARG A 197 -1.20 11.24 20.62
C ARG A 197 -0.62 9.92 21.12
N VAL A 198 -0.67 8.91 20.26
CA VAL A 198 -0.01 7.62 20.43
C VAL A 198 1.06 7.52 19.36
N THR A 199 2.24 7.00 19.74
CA THR A 199 3.33 6.73 18.81
C THR A 199 3.65 5.25 18.85
N GLU A 200 3.65 4.61 17.69
CA GLU A 200 4.10 3.23 17.51
C GLU A 200 5.34 3.21 16.63
N HIS A 201 6.33 2.42 17.03
CA HIS A 201 7.55 2.23 16.27
C HIS A 201 7.61 0.80 15.76
N PHE A 202 8.04 0.62 14.52
CA PHE A 202 8.37 -0.71 14.02
C PHE A 202 9.51 -0.66 13.00
N ILE A 203 10.13 -1.81 12.83
CA ILE A 203 11.17 -2.07 11.85
C ILE A 203 10.61 -3.11 10.89
N VAL A 204 10.73 -2.85 9.59
CA VAL A 204 10.26 -3.72 8.51
C VAL A 204 11.16 -4.93 8.31
#